data_AF-A0A8T5SH74-F1
#
_entry.id   AF-A0A8T5SH74-F1
#
_cell.length_a   1.000
_cell.length_b   1.000
_cell.length_c   1.000
_cell.angle_alpha   90.00
_cell.angle_beta   90.00
_cell.angle_gamma   90.00
#
_symmetry.space_group_name_H-M   'P 1'
#
loop_
_entity.id
_entity.type
_entity.pdbx_description
1 polymer ?
#
loop_
_entity_poly.entity_id
_entity_poly.type
_entity_poly.pdbx_seq_one_letter_code
_entity_poly.pdbx_strand_id
1 'polypeptide(L)'
;MSELAMINELMEISEKLANDRKQNPVLLARMEFACKGQSPRFLIISPVTRSGQDLQLFNMSMGDAFHATRIPGHALLPPDFAPTLFKGPASFNRDFPHQKGVIVTFDIDEPLEIIRETIENISLHHDLNTLPLIAFQIDYQNGRVKLIVHGKGRTYEYENILLSRIRVPDELDNDLLVLICSDSRVHPPHSNNGIPMAIRTLGGYVPEYSGNHDETEQLNEFFQKWLSSTGNSKIILVVAHGNFEGEGDSCAAGTASLNPDTISNPSLKPTIEELKRAAEEFESGPPRNPEDRVKSLSKATRANLLTYPAIADAESMFQLTIDELLMDTVTNTLSQSDIFE
;
A
#
# COMPACT_ATOMS: atom_id res chain seq x y z
N MET A 1 16.18 13.69 15.70
CA MET A 1 15.60 12.91 16.82
C MET A 1 16.20 11.51 16.78
N SER A 2 16.38 10.82 17.90
CA SER A 2 16.82 9.42 17.86
C SER A 2 15.70 8.55 17.28
N GLU A 3 16.05 7.59 16.43
CA GLU A 3 15.15 6.59 15.80
C GLU A 3 14.07 6.05 16.75
N LEU A 4 14.49 5.55 17.91
CA LEU A 4 13.60 5.02 18.95
C LEU A 4 12.54 6.03 19.44
N ALA A 5 12.88 7.33 19.44
CA ALA A 5 11.94 8.37 19.86
C ALA A 5 10.82 8.56 18.80
N MET A 6 11.14 8.43 17.51
CA MET A 6 10.15 8.57 16.44
C MET A 6 9.23 7.34 16.35
N ILE A 7 9.74 6.12 16.52
CA ILE A 7 8.89 4.92 16.55
C ILE A 7 7.91 4.98 17.74
N ASN A 8 8.41 5.34 18.92
CA ASN A 8 7.56 5.51 20.11
C ASN A 8 6.50 6.60 19.88
N GLU A 9 6.88 7.70 19.24
CA GLU A 9 5.95 8.79 18.89
C GLU A 9 4.87 8.33 17.90
N LEU A 10 5.22 7.55 16.87
CA LEU A 10 4.25 6.96 15.94
C LEU A 10 3.28 5.99 16.65
N MET A 11 3.79 5.20 17.60
CA MET A 11 2.96 4.34 18.43
C MET A 11 1.98 5.15 19.29
N GLU A 12 2.46 6.20 19.98
CA GLU A 12 1.62 7.10 20.78
C GLU A 12 0.53 7.79 19.94
N ILE A 13 0.87 8.27 18.73
CA ILE A 13 -0.08 8.85 17.78
C ILE A 13 -1.13 7.81 17.39
N SER A 14 -0.72 6.57 17.09
CA SER A 14 -1.63 5.50 16.68
C SER A 14 -2.63 5.13 17.79
N GLU A 15 -2.17 5.02 19.04
CA GLU A 15 -3.03 4.75 20.21
C GLU A 15 -4.04 5.87 20.44
N LYS A 16 -3.59 7.12 20.34
CA LYS A 16 -4.47 8.29 20.46
C LYS A 16 -5.56 8.26 19.39
N LEU A 17 -5.19 8.04 18.13
CA LEU A 17 -6.13 7.93 17.02
C LEU A 17 -7.11 6.76 17.19
N ALA A 18 -6.65 5.61 17.70
CA ALA A 18 -7.51 4.47 18.00
C ALA A 18 -8.54 4.82 19.08
N ASN A 19 -8.12 5.51 20.15
CA ASN A 19 -9.01 5.98 21.21
C ASN A 19 -10.04 7.00 20.69
N ASP A 20 -9.62 7.95 19.85
CA ASP A 20 -10.50 8.93 19.23
C ASP A 20 -11.57 8.26 18.34
N ARG A 21 -11.19 7.21 17.59
CA ARG A 21 -12.13 6.41 16.79
C ARG A 21 -13.14 5.66 17.67
N LYS A 22 -12.69 5.03 18.77
CA LYS A 22 -13.54 4.30 19.72
C LYS A 22 -14.56 5.22 20.41
N GLN A 23 -14.22 6.49 20.62
CA GLN A 23 -15.11 7.48 21.23
C GLN A 23 -16.10 8.13 20.25
N ASN A 24 -15.87 8.00 18.93
CA ASN A 24 -16.75 8.54 17.90
C ASN A 24 -17.69 7.45 17.36
N PRO A 25 -19.03 7.54 17.58
CA PRO A 25 -19.96 6.48 17.18
C PRO A 25 -19.92 6.12 15.68
N VAL A 26 -19.64 7.10 14.81
CA VAL A 26 -19.55 6.87 13.36
C VAL A 26 -18.28 6.10 13.00
N LEU A 27 -17.16 6.42 13.66
CA LEU A 27 -15.88 5.74 13.42
C LEU A 27 -15.88 4.35 14.08
N LEU A 28 -16.48 4.20 15.26
CA LEU A 28 -16.69 2.92 15.92
C LEU A 28 -17.52 1.96 15.07
N ALA A 29 -18.68 2.42 14.54
CA ALA A 29 -19.50 1.59 13.65
C ALA A 29 -18.75 1.13 12.38
N ARG A 30 -17.79 1.93 11.90
CA ARG A 30 -16.92 1.56 10.78
C ARG A 30 -15.87 0.55 11.19
N MET A 31 -15.30 0.67 12.39
CA MET A 31 -14.42 -0.36 12.95
C MET A 31 -15.18 -1.69 13.08
N GLU A 32 -16.39 -1.68 13.65
CA GLU A 32 -17.24 -2.88 13.76
C GLU A 32 -17.59 -3.50 12.39
N PHE A 33 -17.73 -2.68 11.35
CA PHE A 33 -17.93 -3.17 9.98
C PHE A 33 -16.64 -3.81 9.43
N ALA A 34 -15.48 -3.17 9.59
CA ALA A 34 -14.18 -3.68 9.16
C ALA A 34 -13.75 -4.95 9.92
N CYS A 35 -14.21 -5.15 11.16
CA CYS A 35 -14.03 -6.40 11.89
C CYS A 35 -14.61 -7.61 11.15
N LYS A 36 -15.64 -7.41 10.31
CA LYS A 36 -16.36 -8.46 9.60
C LYS A 36 -15.79 -8.74 8.20
N GLY A 37 -14.59 -8.23 7.92
CA GLY A 37 -13.87 -8.41 6.67
C GLY A 37 -13.81 -7.14 5.83
N GLN A 38 -13.37 -7.30 4.58
CA GLN A 38 -13.19 -6.20 3.63
C GLN A 38 -14.13 -6.36 2.44
N SER A 39 -14.70 -5.24 1.97
CA SER A 39 -15.51 -5.17 0.75
C SER A 39 -15.35 -3.81 0.09
N PRO A 40 -14.11 -3.44 -0.28
CA PRO A 40 -13.82 -2.14 -0.88
C PRO A 40 -14.57 -1.99 -2.20
N ARG A 41 -14.97 -0.76 -2.48
CA ARG A 41 -15.70 -0.40 -3.71
C ARG A 41 -14.75 0.01 -4.82
N PHE A 42 -13.55 0.45 -4.49
CA PHE A 42 -12.58 0.93 -5.45
C PHE A 42 -11.24 0.23 -5.27
N LEU A 43 -10.57 -0.01 -6.39
CA LEU A 43 -9.12 -0.20 -6.42
C LEU A 43 -8.49 1.16 -6.73
N ILE A 44 -7.63 1.68 -5.87
CA ILE A 44 -6.87 2.91 -6.13
C ILE A 44 -5.43 2.53 -6.49
N ILE A 45 -4.98 2.97 -7.66
CA ILE A 45 -3.60 2.85 -8.14
C ILE A 45 -2.93 4.21 -7.93
N SER A 46 -2.13 4.31 -6.88
CA SER A 46 -1.48 5.56 -6.45
C SER A 46 0.02 5.50 -6.66
N PRO A 47 0.69 6.63 -6.97
CA PRO A 47 2.14 6.69 -6.85
C PRO A 47 2.57 6.51 -5.39
N VAL A 48 3.77 5.96 -5.17
CA VAL A 48 4.37 5.79 -3.83
C VAL A 48 4.26 7.06 -2.97
N THR A 49 4.44 8.22 -3.60
CA THR A 49 4.40 9.54 -2.95
C THR A 49 3.01 10.01 -2.53
N ARG A 50 1.91 9.34 -2.93
CA ARG A 50 0.54 9.86 -2.72
C ARG A 50 -0.46 8.87 -2.13
N SER A 51 -0.10 7.59 -1.98
CA SER A 51 -1.07 6.56 -1.60
C SER A 51 -1.85 6.87 -0.31
N GLY A 52 -1.19 7.41 0.73
CA GLY A 52 -1.88 7.88 1.94
C GLY A 52 -2.72 9.15 1.71
N GLN A 53 -2.20 10.10 0.92
CA GLN A 53 -2.88 11.36 0.61
C GLN A 53 -4.14 11.15 -0.23
N ASP A 54 -4.18 10.17 -1.14
CA ASP A 54 -5.33 9.91 -2.00
C ASP A 54 -6.59 9.52 -1.22
N LEU A 55 -6.41 8.74 -0.15
CA LEU A 55 -7.50 8.40 0.75
C LEU A 55 -8.08 9.65 1.42
N GLN A 56 -7.21 10.56 1.86
CA GLN A 56 -7.67 11.82 2.38
C GLN A 56 -8.33 12.68 1.29
N LEU A 57 -7.70 12.83 0.14
CA LEU A 57 -8.17 13.64 -0.98
C LEU A 57 -9.62 13.29 -1.34
N PHE A 58 -9.95 12.00 -1.49
CA PHE A 58 -11.29 11.54 -1.84
C PHE A 58 -12.25 11.37 -0.65
N ASN A 59 -11.81 11.76 0.55
CA ASN A 59 -12.52 11.55 1.82
C ASN A 59 -12.99 10.09 1.99
N MET A 60 -12.10 9.16 1.63
CA MET A 60 -12.33 7.73 1.79
C MET A 60 -11.89 7.28 3.17
N SER A 61 -12.66 6.35 3.70
CA SER A 61 -12.50 5.79 5.03
C SER A 61 -11.95 4.38 4.96
N MET A 62 -11.57 3.86 6.12
CA MET A 62 -11.22 2.46 6.30
C MET A 62 -12.30 1.54 5.71
N GLY A 63 -11.89 0.61 4.85
CA GLY A 63 -12.76 -0.32 4.14
C GLY A 63 -13.29 0.17 2.79
N ASP A 64 -13.09 1.44 2.41
CA ASP A 64 -13.66 1.98 1.16
C ASP A 64 -12.86 1.59 -0.09
N ALA A 65 -11.53 1.49 0.02
CA ALA A 65 -10.64 1.30 -1.10
C ALA A 65 -9.53 0.27 -0.83
N PHE A 66 -9.33 -0.63 -1.78
CA PHE A 66 -8.14 -1.46 -1.90
C PHE A 66 -7.08 -0.70 -2.69
N HIS A 67 -5.81 -1.06 -2.55
CA HIS A 67 -4.73 -0.31 -3.19
C HIS A 67 -3.87 -1.16 -4.11
N ALA A 68 -3.28 -0.48 -5.09
CA ALA A 68 -2.10 -0.91 -5.83
C ALA A 68 -1.16 0.30 -5.93
N THR A 69 0.10 0.02 -6.24
CA THR A 69 1.16 1.03 -6.23
C THR A 69 1.74 1.21 -7.63
N ARG A 70 2.07 2.44 -7.99
CA ARG A 70 2.92 2.76 -9.14
C ARG A 70 4.10 3.63 -8.71
N ILE A 71 5.10 3.75 -9.57
CA ILE A 71 6.27 4.59 -9.30
C ILE A 71 6.03 6.00 -9.87
N PRO A 72 6.27 7.07 -9.10
CA PRO A 72 6.06 8.45 -9.57
C PRO A 72 7.01 8.78 -10.72
N GLY A 73 6.50 9.42 -11.78
CA GLY A 73 7.32 9.76 -12.95
C GLY A 73 7.60 8.60 -13.91
N HIS A 74 7.02 7.43 -13.66
CA HIS A 74 7.05 6.28 -14.56
C HIS A 74 5.62 5.87 -14.93
N ALA A 75 5.46 5.40 -16.17
CA ALA A 75 4.23 4.72 -16.53
C ALA A 75 4.11 3.41 -15.73
N LEU A 76 2.89 3.08 -15.30
CA LEU A 76 2.64 1.76 -14.74
C LEU A 76 3.02 0.70 -15.78
N LEU A 77 3.87 -0.24 -15.41
CA LEU A 77 4.29 -1.32 -16.30
C LEU A 77 3.11 -2.22 -16.70
N PRO A 78 3.20 -2.94 -17.84
CA PRO A 78 2.25 -3.99 -18.15
C PRO A 78 2.17 -5.03 -17.01
N PRO A 79 1.00 -5.67 -16.79
CA PRO A 79 0.76 -6.53 -15.61
C PRO A 79 1.85 -7.56 -15.32
N ASP A 80 2.42 -8.18 -16.35
CA ASP A 80 3.42 -9.24 -16.19
C ASP A 80 4.80 -8.73 -15.72
N PHE A 81 5.05 -7.43 -15.85
CA PHE A 81 6.28 -6.75 -15.37
C PHE A 81 6.07 -6.04 -14.02
N ALA A 82 4.84 -6.00 -13.50
CA ALA A 82 4.51 -5.48 -12.17
C ALA A 82 3.66 -6.47 -11.35
N PRO A 83 4.15 -7.70 -11.10
CA PRO A 83 3.42 -8.73 -10.39
C PRO A 83 3.05 -8.34 -8.95
N THR A 84 3.90 -7.60 -8.24
CA THR A 84 3.72 -7.29 -6.82
C THR A 84 3.03 -5.95 -6.61
N LEU A 85 3.47 -4.91 -7.31
CA LEU A 85 2.96 -3.55 -7.16
C LEU A 85 1.55 -3.37 -7.74
N PHE A 86 1.21 -4.12 -8.79
CA PHE A 86 -0.04 -3.91 -9.52
C PHE A 86 -0.85 -5.19 -9.80
N LYS A 87 -0.33 -6.15 -10.55
CA LYS A 87 -1.10 -7.31 -11.02
C LYS A 87 -1.65 -8.16 -9.88
N GLY A 88 -0.84 -8.41 -8.85
CA GLY A 88 -1.27 -9.12 -7.63
C GLY A 88 -2.47 -8.43 -6.96
N PRO A 89 -2.33 -7.18 -6.50
CA PRO A 89 -3.43 -6.43 -5.92
C PRO A 89 -4.67 -6.31 -6.82
N ALA A 90 -4.48 -6.08 -8.13
CA ALA A 90 -5.57 -6.02 -9.11
C ALA A 90 -6.33 -7.35 -9.25
N SER A 91 -5.60 -8.46 -9.29
CA SER A 91 -6.17 -9.81 -9.35
C SER A 91 -6.87 -10.20 -8.05
N PHE A 92 -6.33 -9.78 -6.90
CA PHE A 92 -6.94 -10.00 -5.58
C PHE A 92 -8.23 -9.20 -5.43
N ASN A 93 -8.24 -7.97 -5.93
CA ASN A 93 -9.41 -7.11 -5.87
C ASN A 93 -10.64 -7.76 -6.50
N ARG A 94 -10.47 -8.53 -7.59
CA ARG A 94 -11.54 -9.20 -8.37
C ARG A 94 -12.60 -9.91 -7.53
N ASP A 95 -12.23 -10.50 -6.40
CA ASP A 95 -13.13 -11.33 -5.61
C ASP A 95 -14.07 -10.52 -4.70
N PHE A 96 -13.93 -9.19 -4.65
CA PHE A 96 -14.84 -8.34 -3.87
C PHE A 96 -16.22 -8.13 -4.54
N PRO A 97 -17.34 -8.35 -3.84
CA PRO A 97 -18.68 -8.41 -4.43
C PRO A 97 -19.25 -7.06 -4.89
N HIS A 98 -18.63 -5.95 -4.52
CA HIS A 98 -19.22 -4.60 -4.63
C HIS A 98 -18.33 -3.58 -5.34
N GLN A 99 -17.36 -4.03 -6.13
CA GLN A 99 -16.48 -3.16 -6.91
C GLN A 99 -17.28 -2.22 -7.83
N LYS A 100 -16.84 -0.97 -7.87
CA LYS A 100 -17.45 0.15 -8.59
C LYS A 100 -16.55 0.76 -9.65
N GLY A 101 -15.23 0.61 -9.51
CA GLY A 101 -14.28 1.09 -10.50
C GLY A 101 -12.83 1.01 -10.03
N VAL A 102 -11.94 1.34 -10.95
CA VAL A 102 -10.52 1.55 -10.70
C VAL A 102 -10.26 3.05 -10.73
N ILE A 103 -9.57 3.57 -9.72
CA ILE A 103 -9.12 4.96 -9.65
C ILE A 103 -7.62 4.96 -9.88
N VAL A 104 -7.12 5.83 -10.75
CA VAL A 104 -5.69 6.06 -10.92
C VAL A 104 -5.39 7.55 -10.78
N THR A 105 -4.36 7.87 -10.01
CA THR A 105 -3.99 9.25 -9.66
C THR A 105 -2.63 9.62 -10.23
N PHE A 106 -2.51 10.89 -10.64
CA PHE A 106 -1.32 11.49 -11.23
C PHE A 106 -1.07 12.86 -10.62
N ASP A 107 0.20 13.21 -10.42
CA ASP A 107 0.56 14.58 -10.02
C ASP A 107 0.26 15.57 -11.17
N ILE A 108 -0.01 16.83 -10.83
CA ILE A 108 -0.42 17.86 -11.79
C ILE A 108 0.60 18.13 -12.89
N ASP A 109 1.87 17.84 -12.64
CA ASP A 109 2.99 18.02 -13.55
C ASP A 109 3.40 16.73 -14.27
N GLU A 110 2.67 15.62 -14.07
CA GLU A 110 3.01 14.35 -14.68
C GLU A 110 2.78 14.37 -16.21
N PRO A 111 3.77 13.95 -17.03
CA PRO A 111 3.68 13.94 -18.49
C PRO A 111 2.47 13.18 -19.02
N LEU A 112 1.84 13.69 -20.08
CA LEU A 112 0.66 13.06 -20.70
C LEU A 112 0.97 11.69 -21.29
N GLU A 113 2.20 11.47 -21.73
CA GLU A 113 2.68 10.18 -22.26
C GLU A 113 2.63 9.10 -21.18
N ILE A 114 3.13 9.42 -19.97
CA ILE A 114 3.08 8.53 -18.80
C ILE A 114 1.63 8.21 -18.41
N ILE A 115 0.76 9.22 -18.41
CA ILE A 115 -0.66 9.05 -18.10
C ILE A 115 -1.34 8.11 -19.12
N ARG A 116 -1.10 8.32 -20.41
CA ARG A 116 -1.69 7.50 -21.49
C ARG A 116 -1.22 6.05 -21.41
N GLU A 117 0.09 5.85 -21.29
CA GLU A 117 0.69 4.53 -21.20
C GLU A 117 0.21 3.77 -19.95
N THR A 118 0.11 4.46 -18.81
CA THR A 118 -0.46 3.88 -17.58
C THR A 118 -1.89 3.40 -17.80
N ILE A 119 -2.76 4.22 -18.42
CA ILE A 119 -4.15 3.85 -18.71
C ILE A 119 -4.22 2.67 -19.68
N GLU A 120 -3.34 2.62 -20.67
CA GLU A 120 -3.23 1.51 -21.61
C GLU A 120 -2.83 0.22 -20.88
N ASN A 121 -1.80 0.26 -20.04
CA ASN A 121 -1.30 -0.91 -19.30
C ASN A 121 -2.30 -1.42 -18.25
N ILE A 122 -3.06 -0.55 -17.58
CA ILE A 122 -4.18 -0.97 -16.73
C ILE A 122 -5.20 -1.80 -17.53
N SER A 123 -5.47 -1.41 -18.77
CA SER A 123 -6.44 -2.08 -19.65
C SER A 123 -5.96 -3.42 -20.19
N LEU A 124 -4.68 -3.79 -19.98
CA LEU A 124 -4.16 -5.11 -20.31
C LEU A 124 -4.49 -6.14 -19.21
N HIS A 125 -4.89 -5.70 -18.02
CA HIS A 125 -5.20 -6.58 -16.91
C HIS A 125 -6.61 -7.18 -17.06
N HIS A 126 -6.69 -8.48 -17.38
CA HIS A 126 -7.95 -9.18 -17.63
C HIS A 126 -9.02 -8.95 -16.55
N ASP A 127 -8.64 -9.03 -15.27
CA ASP A 127 -9.60 -8.94 -14.16
C ASP A 127 -10.15 -7.52 -13.92
N LEU A 128 -9.61 -6.49 -14.58
CA LEU A 128 -10.09 -5.10 -14.48
C LEU A 128 -10.96 -4.68 -15.68
N ASN A 129 -11.01 -5.48 -16.75
CA ASN A 129 -11.62 -5.09 -18.03
C ASN A 129 -13.12 -4.75 -17.96
N THR A 130 -13.83 -5.24 -16.94
CA THR A 130 -15.26 -4.97 -16.74
C THR A 130 -15.53 -3.77 -15.83
N LEU A 131 -14.50 -3.23 -15.18
CA LEU A 131 -14.62 -2.10 -14.26
C LEU A 131 -14.37 -0.78 -15.01
N PRO A 132 -15.15 0.28 -14.73
CA PRO A 132 -14.85 1.59 -15.26
C PRO A 132 -13.56 2.13 -14.61
N LEU A 133 -12.73 2.77 -15.43
CA LEU A 133 -11.53 3.47 -14.98
C LEU A 133 -11.84 4.96 -14.78
N ILE A 134 -11.35 5.53 -13.68
CA ILE A 134 -11.44 6.95 -13.35
C ILE A 134 -10.01 7.46 -13.14
N ALA A 135 -9.53 8.29 -14.06
CA ALA A 135 -8.20 8.85 -14.00
C ALA A 135 -8.23 10.32 -13.54
N PHE A 136 -7.43 10.66 -12.53
CA PHE A 136 -7.34 12.01 -11.98
C PHE A 136 -5.92 12.54 -12.05
N GLN A 137 -5.80 13.80 -12.45
CA GLN A 137 -4.59 14.59 -12.34
C GLN A 137 -4.79 15.65 -11.23
N ILE A 138 -3.89 15.68 -10.26
CA ILE A 138 -4.14 16.29 -8.96
C ILE A 138 -3.01 17.24 -8.59
N ASP A 139 -3.39 18.46 -8.21
CA ASP A 139 -2.53 19.40 -7.48
C ASP A 139 -2.79 19.21 -5.98
N TYR A 140 -1.93 18.41 -5.34
CA TYR A 140 -2.06 18.07 -3.92
C TYR A 140 -1.85 19.27 -3.00
N GLN A 141 -1.16 20.33 -3.44
CA GLN A 141 -0.94 21.52 -2.62
C GLN A 141 -2.23 22.33 -2.45
N ASN A 142 -3.03 22.41 -3.51
CA ASN A 142 -4.26 23.21 -3.53
C ASN A 142 -5.54 22.37 -3.54
N GLY A 143 -5.43 21.04 -3.51
CA GLY A 143 -6.55 20.10 -3.62
C GLY A 143 -7.33 20.24 -4.93
N ARG A 144 -6.70 20.66 -6.03
CA ARG A 144 -7.37 20.79 -7.32
C ARG A 144 -7.29 19.47 -8.08
N VAL A 145 -8.41 19.01 -8.59
CA VAL A 145 -8.52 17.73 -9.29
C VAL A 145 -9.09 17.94 -10.68
N LYS A 146 -8.43 17.33 -11.67
CA LYS A 146 -8.84 17.30 -13.06
C LYS A 146 -9.08 15.86 -13.50
N LEU A 147 -10.26 15.58 -14.04
CA LEU A 147 -10.54 14.30 -14.70
C LEU A 147 -9.74 14.20 -16.01
N ILE A 148 -9.08 13.07 -16.21
CA ILE A 148 -8.46 12.71 -17.48
C ILE A 148 -9.48 11.95 -18.33
N VAL A 149 -9.73 12.45 -19.53
CA VAL A 149 -10.67 11.81 -20.47
C VAL A 149 -9.95 10.70 -21.22
N HIS A 150 -10.50 9.48 -21.19
CA HIS A 150 -10.00 8.31 -21.91
C HIS A 150 -11.16 7.43 -22.42
N GLY A 151 -10.83 6.40 -23.22
CA GLY A 151 -11.79 5.49 -23.87
C GLY A 151 -11.98 4.14 -23.16
N LYS A 152 -11.74 4.03 -21.85
CA LYS A 152 -11.66 2.74 -21.11
C LYS A 152 -12.84 2.50 -20.17
N GLY A 153 -14.04 2.86 -20.62
CA GLY A 153 -15.23 2.88 -19.76
C GLY A 153 -15.23 4.07 -18.80
N ARG A 154 -16.41 4.56 -18.43
CA ARG A 154 -16.60 5.73 -17.55
C ARG A 154 -17.79 5.53 -16.65
N THR A 155 -17.78 6.18 -15.50
CA THR A 155 -18.88 6.16 -14.55
C THR A 155 -19.14 7.57 -14.02
N TYR A 156 -19.98 8.33 -14.73
CA TYR A 156 -20.27 9.72 -14.38
C TYR A 156 -20.80 9.88 -12.94
N GLU A 157 -21.56 8.90 -12.44
CA GLU A 157 -22.04 8.91 -11.06
C GLU A 157 -20.88 8.90 -10.06
N TYR A 158 -19.96 7.94 -10.16
CA TYR A 158 -18.83 7.86 -9.22
C TYR A 158 -17.78 8.93 -9.47
N GLU A 159 -17.55 9.35 -10.72
CA GLU A 159 -16.73 10.53 -11.04
C GLU A 159 -17.23 11.77 -10.26
N ASN A 160 -18.52 12.06 -10.33
CA ASN A 160 -19.12 13.19 -9.62
C ASN A 160 -19.12 13.02 -8.10
N ILE A 161 -19.37 11.81 -7.59
CA ILE A 161 -19.30 11.53 -6.15
C ILE A 161 -17.89 11.79 -5.62
N LEU A 162 -16.85 11.31 -6.30
CA LEU A 162 -15.46 11.52 -5.89
C LEU A 162 -15.08 13.00 -5.95
N LEU A 163 -15.44 13.69 -7.04
CA LEU A 163 -15.21 15.13 -7.18
C LEU A 163 -15.90 15.96 -6.10
N SER A 164 -17.11 15.56 -5.68
CA SER A 164 -17.86 16.29 -4.64
C SER A 164 -17.24 16.18 -3.24
N ARG A 165 -16.29 15.25 -3.05
CA ARG A 165 -15.65 14.94 -1.76
C ARG A 165 -14.23 15.45 -1.63
N ILE A 166 -13.70 16.08 -2.68
CA ILE A 166 -12.31 16.53 -2.72
C ILE A 166 -12.02 17.48 -1.55
N ARG A 167 -10.98 17.15 -0.79
CA ARG A 167 -10.38 18.02 0.22
C ARG A 167 -8.88 18.10 0.02
N VAL A 168 -8.28 19.22 0.41
CA VAL A 168 -6.82 19.34 0.46
C VAL A 168 -6.30 18.32 1.48
N PRO A 169 -5.45 17.36 1.09
CA PRO A 169 -4.85 16.43 2.03
C PRO A 169 -3.78 17.13 2.88
N ASP A 170 -3.45 16.55 4.03
CA ASP A 170 -2.31 17.03 4.84
C ASP A 170 -0.99 16.92 4.05
N GLU A 171 0.05 17.61 4.52
CA GLU A 171 1.38 17.59 3.88
C GLU A 171 1.97 16.17 3.81
N LEU A 172 2.82 15.95 2.80
CA LEU A 172 3.53 14.68 2.63
C LEU A 172 4.80 14.69 3.49
N ASP A 173 4.95 13.68 4.33
CA ASP A 173 6.22 13.39 4.99
C ASP A 173 7.17 12.71 3.99
N ASN A 174 8.11 13.48 3.47
CA ASN A 174 9.09 13.03 2.48
C ASN A 174 10.29 12.29 3.12
N ASP A 175 10.32 12.14 4.45
CA ASP A 175 11.38 11.42 5.16
C ASP A 175 10.92 10.01 5.60
N LEU A 176 9.62 9.72 5.52
CA LEU A 176 9.02 8.46 5.94
C LEU A 176 8.35 7.70 4.78
N LEU A 177 8.79 6.46 4.58
CA LEU A 177 8.15 5.50 3.66
C LEU A 177 7.60 4.32 4.45
N VAL A 178 6.35 3.94 4.17
CA VAL A 178 5.68 2.81 4.81
C VAL A 178 5.37 1.72 3.79
N LEU A 179 5.83 0.50 4.05
CA LEU A 179 5.43 -0.70 3.31
C LEU A 179 4.32 -1.38 4.11
N ILE A 180 3.13 -1.44 3.53
CA ILE A 180 1.94 -1.97 4.22
C ILE A 180 1.02 -2.69 3.25
N CYS A 181 0.14 -3.53 3.75
CA CYS A 181 -0.80 -4.26 2.91
C CYS A 181 -1.77 -3.33 2.15
N SER A 182 -2.20 -3.80 0.99
CA SER A 182 -3.28 -3.24 0.18
C SER A 182 -4.65 -3.36 0.84
N ASP A 183 -4.76 -4.15 1.92
CA ASP A 183 -5.98 -4.33 2.71
C ASP A 183 -6.60 -2.97 3.04
N SER A 184 -7.86 -2.82 2.63
CA SER A 184 -8.60 -1.56 2.77
C SER A 184 -8.80 -1.12 4.22
N ARG A 185 -8.56 -2.02 5.18
CA ARG A 185 -8.75 -1.78 6.61
C ARG A 185 -7.52 -1.18 7.29
N VAL A 186 -6.36 -1.22 6.64
CA VAL A 186 -5.14 -0.63 7.19
C VAL A 186 -4.78 0.66 6.48
N HIS A 187 -4.19 1.59 7.23
CA HIS A 187 -3.71 2.86 6.73
C HIS A 187 -2.26 3.07 7.15
N PRO A 188 -1.41 3.67 6.29
CA PRO A 188 -0.09 4.10 6.72
C PRO A 188 -0.21 5.00 7.97
N PRO A 189 0.58 4.76 9.03
CA PRO A 189 0.53 5.56 10.24
C PRO A 189 0.93 7.01 9.96
N HIS A 190 0.22 7.97 10.54
CA HIS A 190 0.53 9.38 10.37
C HIS A 190 1.74 9.77 11.23
N SER A 191 2.62 10.62 10.70
CA SER A 191 3.68 11.26 11.48
C SER A 191 3.27 12.69 11.85
N ASN A 192 4.07 13.33 12.72
CA ASN A 192 3.89 14.75 13.02
C ASN A 192 4.29 15.68 11.87
N ASN A 193 5.07 15.20 10.91
CA ASN A 193 5.46 15.95 9.71
C ASN A 193 4.43 15.83 8.58
N GLY A 194 3.50 14.87 8.67
CA GLY A 194 2.45 14.69 7.68
C GLY A 194 2.08 13.23 7.43
N ILE A 195 1.48 12.99 6.27
CA ILE A 195 1.13 11.67 5.78
C ILE A 195 2.37 11.06 5.14
N PRO A 196 2.77 9.82 5.46
CA PRO A 196 3.95 9.23 4.84
C PRO A 196 3.71 8.82 3.38
N MET A 197 4.81 8.66 2.66
CA MET A 197 4.79 7.88 1.42
C MET A 197 4.44 6.42 1.74
N ALA A 198 3.83 5.70 0.79
CA ALA A 198 3.50 4.30 1.02
C ALA A 198 3.61 3.43 -0.23
N ILE A 199 4.22 2.26 -0.06
CA ILE A 199 4.12 1.13 -0.99
C ILE A 199 3.06 0.19 -0.42
N ARG A 200 1.99 -0.01 -1.19
CA ARG A 200 0.86 -0.87 -0.83
C ARG A 200 0.76 -2.06 -1.77
N THR A 201 0.97 -3.26 -1.22
CA THR A 201 1.00 -4.53 -1.95
C THR A 201 0.30 -5.63 -1.14
N LEU A 202 0.17 -6.85 -1.67
CA LEU A 202 -0.39 -7.95 -0.88
C LEU A 202 0.57 -8.33 0.25
N GLY A 203 0.09 -8.30 1.50
CA GLY A 203 0.90 -8.59 2.69
C GLY A 203 1.97 -7.55 3.01
N GLY A 204 2.00 -6.39 2.31
CA GLY A 204 3.07 -5.41 2.44
C GLY A 204 4.41 -5.87 1.86
N TYR A 205 4.39 -6.92 1.03
CA TYR A 205 5.57 -7.53 0.45
C TYR A 205 6.21 -6.68 -0.66
N VAL A 206 7.54 -6.65 -0.69
CA VAL A 206 8.35 -6.14 -1.81
C VAL A 206 9.32 -7.24 -2.24
N PRO A 207 9.45 -7.51 -3.54
CA PRO A 207 10.32 -8.58 -4.05
C PRO A 207 11.81 -8.21 -3.96
N GLU A 208 12.66 -9.23 -4.02
CA GLU A 208 14.11 -9.08 -4.20
C GLU A 208 14.42 -8.32 -5.50
N TYR A 209 15.46 -7.48 -5.48
CA TYR A 209 15.91 -6.75 -6.65
C TYR A 209 16.41 -7.72 -7.74
N SER A 210 15.76 -7.71 -8.90
CA SER A 210 16.04 -8.68 -9.96
C SER A 210 17.10 -8.20 -10.96
N GLY A 211 17.32 -6.88 -11.03
CA GLY A 211 18.18 -6.25 -12.05
C GLY A 211 17.62 -6.32 -13.48
N ASN A 212 16.38 -6.77 -13.65
CA ASN A 212 15.69 -6.79 -14.95
C ASN A 212 14.82 -5.54 -15.13
N HIS A 213 14.36 -5.33 -16.37
CA HIS A 213 13.42 -4.26 -16.68
C HIS A 213 12.00 -4.60 -16.22
N ASP A 214 11.78 -4.45 -14.91
CA ASP A 214 10.53 -4.75 -14.21
C ASP A 214 10.28 -3.76 -13.05
N GLU A 215 9.27 -4.04 -12.21
CA GLU A 215 8.93 -3.21 -11.05
C GLU A 215 10.09 -3.00 -10.06
N THR A 216 11.08 -3.90 -10.02
CA THR A 216 12.23 -3.79 -9.11
C THR A 216 13.24 -2.75 -9.60
N GLU A 217 13.43 -2.61 -10.92
CA GLU A 217 14.24 -1.53 -11.49
C GLU A 217 13.59 -0.17 -11.21
N GLN A 218 12.29 -0.02 -11.46
CA GLN A 218 11.58 1.24 -11.17
C GLN A 218 11.59 1.59 -9.67
N LEU A 219 11.46 0.60 -8.79
CA LEU A 219 11.61 0.80 -7.34
C LEU A 219 13.02 1.27 -6.98
N ASN A 220 14.06 0.66 -7.55
CA ASN A 220 15.44 1.08 -7.30
C ASN A 220 15.70 2.52 -7.76
N GLU A 221 15.18 2.92 -8.92
CA GLU A 221 15.25 4.30 -9.41
C GLU A 221 14.54 5.28 -8.47
N PHE A 222 13.36 4.89 -7.96
CA PHE A 222 12.66 5.67 -6.94
C PHE A 222 13.49 5.82 -5.67
N PHE A 223 14.03 4.72 -5.13
CA PHE A 223 14.86 4.75 -3.93
C PHE A 223 16.09 5.64 -4.13
N GLN A 224 16.78 5.50 -5.26
CA GLN A 224 17.94 6.32 -5.59
C GLN A 224 17.60 7.82 -5.58
N LYS A 225 16.51 8.20 -6.25
CA LYS A 225 16.05 9.60 -6.29
C LYS A 225 15.64 10.10 -4.91
N TRP A 226 14.85 9.32 -4.18
CA TRP A 226 14.35 9.70 -2.86
C TRP A 226 15.48 9.85 -1.83
N LEU A 227 16.41 8.90 -1.79
CA LEU A 227 17.54 8.90 -0.86
C LEU A 227 18.56 9.98 -1.20
N SER A 228 18.68 10.37 -2.48
CA SER A 228 19.53 11.50 -2.90
C SER A 228 18.93 12.88 -2.58
N SER A 229 17.65 12.96 -2.20
CA SER A 229 17.00 14.23 -1.91
C SER A 229 17.60 14.89 -0.65
N THR A 230 17.80 16.21 -0.69
CA THR A 230 18.35 16.96 0.44
C THR A 230 17.39 16.89 1.63
N GLY A 231 17.82 16.33 2.75
CA GLY A 231 16.96 16.17 3.93
C GLY A 231 17.65 15.39 5.05
N ASN A 232 16.91 15.15 6.13
CA ASN A 232 17.35 14.36 7.28
C ASN A 232 17.54 12.88 6.90
N SER A 233 17.97 12.07 7.87
CA SER A 233 17.91 10.61 7.80
C SER A 233 16.52 10.15 7.36
N LYS A 234 16.48 9.22 6.40
CA LYS A 234 15.25 8.62 5.88
C LYS A 234 14.89 7.36 6.68
N ILE A 235 13.61 7.04 6.74
CA ILE A 235 13.11 5.87 7.46
C ILE A 235 12.16 5.09 6.58
N ILE A 236 12.33 3.77 6.57
CA ILE A 236 11.38 2.82 6.02
C ILE A 236 10.77 2.01 7.16
N LEU A 237 9.44 1.96 7.22
CA LEU A 237 8.69 1.09 8.13
C LEU A 237 8.04 -0.04 7.34
N VAL A 238 8.38 -1.28 7.67
CA VAL A 238 7.72 -2.48 7.17
C VAL A 238 6.66 -2.91 8.17
N VAL A 239 5.39 -2.78 7.80
CA VAL A 239 4.27 -2.99 8.72
C VAL A 239 3.54 -4.28 8.39
N ALA A 240 3.71 -5.29 9.24
CA ALA A 240 2.86 -6.48 9.23
C ALA A 240 1.54 -6.17 9.92
N HIS A 241 0.42 -6.53 9.32
CA HIS A 241 -0.89 -6.35 9.95
C HIS A 241 -1.64 -7.66 10.13
N GLY A 242 -2.40 -7.75 11.20
CA GLY A 242 -3.17 -8.95 11.52
C GLY A 242 -4.17 -8.69 12.62
N ASN A 243 -4.82 -9.75 13.10
CA ASN A 243 -5.65 -9.68 14.28
C ASN A 243 -4.81 -9.94 15.53
N PHE A 244 -3.92 -9.00 15.87
CA PHE A 244 -2.98 -9.17 16.98
C PHE A 244 -3.64 -8.93 18.34
N GLU A 245 -4.68 -8.09 18.42
CA GLU A 245 -5.42 -7.83 19.66
C GLU A 245 -6.63 -8.78 19.86
N GLY A 246 -6.95 -9.63 18.87
CA GLY A 246 -7.97 -10.68 18.97
C GLY A 246 -9.37 -10.28 18.49
N GLU A 247 -9.57 -9.09 17.93
CA GLU A 247 -10.82 -8.63 17.32
C GLU A 247 -10.70 -8.52 15.79
N GLY A 248 -11.40 -9.39 15.04
CA GLY A 248 -11.63 -9.27 13.59
C GLY A 248 -10.90 -10.26 12.69
N ASP A 249 -11.12 -10.14 11.37
CA ASP A 249 -10.50 -11.02 10.37
C ASP A 249 -9.03 -10.67 10.11
N SER A 250 -8.18 -11.70 10.04
CA SER A 250 -6.75 -11.60 9.69
C SER A 250 -6.48 -11.01 8.30
N CYS A 251 -5.20 -10.75 8.01
CA CYS A 251 -4.74 -10.38 6.67
C CYS A 251 -5.12 -11.44 5.63
N ALA A 252 -5.95 -11.08 4.65
CA ALA A 252 -6.43 -12.03 3.66
C ALA A 252 -5.31 -12.57 2.74
N ALA A 253 -4.29 -11.75 2.44
CA ALA A 253 -3.10 -12.20 1.70
C ALA A 253 -2.26 -13.20 2.52
N GLY A 254 -2.08 -12.93 3.82
CA GLY A 254 -1.46 -13.87 4.76
C GLY A 254 -2.19 -15.21 4.76
N THR A 255 -3.52 -15.18 4.93
CA THR A 255 -4.38 -16.38 4.89
C THR A 255 -4.27 -17.13 3.57
N ALA A 256 -4.35 -16.43 2.44
CA ALA A 256 -4.25 -17.04 1.11
C ALA A 256 -2.90 -17.74 0.90
N SER A 257 -1.80 -17.13 1.36
CA SER A 257 -0.45 -17.69 1.20
C SER A 257 -0.18 -18.94 2.05
N LEU A 258 -1.01 -19.22 3.07
CA LEU A 258 -0.94 -20.49 3.80
C LEU A 258 -1.35 -21.67 2.90
N ASN A 259 -2.28 -21.45 1.96
CA ASN A 259 -2.85 -22.49 1.10
C ASN A 259 -3.01 -22.01 -0.36
N PRO A 260 -1.90 -21.71 -1.07
CA PRO A 260 -1.95 -21.15 -2.43
C PRO A 260 -2.69 -22.03 -3.43
N ASP A 261 -2.74 -23.35 -3.21
CA ASP A 261 -3.45 -24.29 -4.08
C ASP A 261 -4.97 -24.09 -4.12
N THR A 262 -5.52 -23.40 -3.12
CA THR A 262 -6.94 -23.04 -3.09
C THR A 262 -7.28 -21.84 -3.98
N ILE A 263 -6.27 -21.12 -4.48
CA ILE A 263 -6.46 -19.94 -5.31
C ILE A 263 -6.76 -20.36 -6.75
N SER A 264 -7.99 -20.12 -7.17
CA SER A 264 -8.48 -20.48 -8.51
C SER A 264 -8.13 -19.43 -9.58
N ASN A 265 -7.85 -18.19 -9.21
CA ASN A 265 -7.49 -17.13 -10.16
C ASN A 265 -6.04 -17.33 -10.65
N PRO A 266 -5.81 -17.62 -11.95
CA PRO A 266 -4.48 -17.88 -12.49
C PRO A 266 -3.58 -16.63 -12.51
N SER A 267 -4.15 -15.43 -12.52
CA SER A 267 -3.37 -14.18 -12.46
C SER A 267 -2.85 -13.91 -11.05
N LEU A 268 -3.60 -14.34 -10.03
CA LEU A 268 -3.29 -14.12 -8.62
C LEU A 268 -2.39 -15.22 -8.03
N LYS A 269 -2.61 -16.48 -8.43
CA LYS A 269 -1.93 -17.65 -7.86
C LYS A 269 -0.40 -17.49 -7.82
N PRO A 270 0.29 -17.04 -8.88
CA PRO A 270 1.75 -16.86 -8.83
C PRO A 270 2.20 -15.87 -7.75
N THR A 271 1.48 -14.76 -7.55
CA THR A 271 1.79 -13.80 -6.49
C THR A 271 1.61 -14.43 -5.11
N ILE A 272 0.57 -15.23 -4.90
CA ILE A 272 0.33 -15.89 -3.60
C ILE A 272 1.35 -17.00 -3.31
N GLU A 273 1.77 -17.73 -4.34
CA GLU A 273 2.87 -18.70 -4.24
C GLU A 273 4.19 -18.01 -3.91
N GLU A 274 4.43 -16.83 -4.48
CA GLU A 274 5.59 -16.02 -4.15
C GLU A 274 5.62 -15.56 -2.69
N LEU A 275 4.49 -15.05 -2.18
CA LEU A 275 4.35 -14.69 -0.77
C LEU A 275 4.66 -15.89 0.15
N LYS A 276 4.20 -17.09 -0.23
CA LYS A 276 4.51 -18.30 0.51
C LYS A 276 6.02 -18.57 0.52
N ARG A 277 6.64 -18.61 -0.66
CA ARG A 277 8.06 -18.92 -0.83
C ARG A 277 8.95 -17.95 -0.04
N ALA A 278 8.68 -16.66 -0.15
CA ALA A 278 9.44 -15.63 0.54
C ALA A 278 9.30 -15.73 2.07
N ALA A 279 8.10 -16.05 2.59
CA ALA A 279 7.89 -16.22 4.01
C ALA A 279 8.59 -17.46 4.59
N GLU A 280 8.58 -18.58 3.85
CA GLU A 280 9.12 -19.87 4.30
C GLU A 280 10.61 -19.81 4.68
N GLU A 281 11.40 -18.92 4.06
CA GLU A 281 12.81 -18.73 4.39
C GLU A 281 13.05 -18.19 5.81
N PHE A 282 12.04 -17.51 6.37
CA PHE A 282 12.09 -16.87 7.70
C PHE A 282 11.27 -17.63 8.75
N GLU A 283 10.70 -18.79 8.37
CA GLU A 283 9.89 -19.64 9.22
C GLU A 283 10.72 -20.82 9.76
N SER A 284 10.79 -20.98 11.09
CA SER A 284 11.47 -22.13 11.71
C SER A 284 10.70 -23.45 11.58
N GLY A 285 9.47 -23.39 11.06
CA GLY A 285 8.54 -24.49 10.86
C GLY A 285 7.22 -23.95 10.28
N PRO A 286 6.26 -24.82 9.93
CA PRO A 286 5.00 -24.38 9.33
C PRO A 286 4.30 -23.31 10.18
N PRO A 287 3.82 -22.20 9.59
CA PRO A 287 3.17 -21.13 10.32
C PRO A 287 1.86 -21.64 10.93
N ARG A 288 1.51 -21.17 12.13
CA ARG A 288 0.32 -21.66 12.84
C ARG A 288 -0.94 -20.94 12.37
N ASN A 289 -0.79 -19.70 11.94
CA ASN A 289 -1.87 -18.78 11.59
C ASN A 289 -1.39 -17.73 10.57
N PRO A 290 -2.31 -16.91 10.02
CA PRO A 290 -1.95 -15.81 9.13
C PRO A 290 -1.02 -14.77 9.75
N GLU A 291 -1.11 -14.54 11.06
CA GLU A 291 -0.29 -13.58 11.82
C GLU A 291 1.20 -13.96 11.82
N ASP A 292 1.53 -15.23 12.04
CA ASP A 292 2.89 -15.76 11.92
C ASP A 292 3.42 -15.54 10.50
N ARG A 293 2.56 -15.80 9.50
CA ARG A 293 2.89 -15.68 8.07
C ARG A 293 3.21 -14.24 7.68
N VAL A 294 2.42 -13.25 8.12
CA VAL A 294 2.70 -11.83 7.80
C VAL A 294 3.94 -11.29 8.53
N LYS A 295 4.26 -11.81 9.72
CA LYS A 295 5.53 -11.49 10.41
C LYS A 295 6.74 -12.05 9.65
N SER A 296 6.64 -13.25 9.09
CA SER A 296 7.70 -13.78 8.24
C SER A 296 7.83 -12.99 6.94
N LEU A 297 6.72 -12.54 6.36
CA LEU A 297 6.73 -11.63 5.20
C LEU A 297 7.36 -10.27 5.49
N SER A 298 7.19 -9.69 6.69
CA SER A 298 7.86 -8.42 7.03
C SER A 298 9.38 -8.60 7.06
N LYS A 299 9.87 -9.69 7.64
CA LYS A 299 11.30 -10.05 7.64
C LYS A 299 11.83 -10.26 6.23
N ALA A 300 11.11 -11.00 5.40
CA ALA A 300 11.47 -11.22 4.01
C ALA A 300 11.50 -9.90 3.24
N THR A 301 10.52 -9.02 3.45
CA THR A 301 10.47 -7.69 2.83
C THR A 301 11.65 -6.83 3.25
N ARG A 302 12.00 -6.81 4.54
CA ARG A 302 13.18 -6.11 5.05
C ARG A 302 14.46 -6.64 4.39
N ALA A 303 14.63 -7.96 4.34
CA ALA A 303 15.80 -8.58 3.68
C ALA A 303 15.85 -8.25 2.19
N ASN A 304 14.72 -8.31 1.49
CA ASN A 304 14.62 -7.99 0.06
C ASN A 304 14.98 -6.53 -0.21
N LEU A 305 14.54 -5.58 0.62
CA LEU A 305 14.92 -4.17 0.49
C LEU A 305 16.44 -3.99 0.46
N LEU A 306 17.19 -4.76 1.26
CA LEU A 306 18.66 -4.70 1.31
C LEU A 306 19.35 -5.26 0.05
N THR A 307 18.60 -5.88 -0.86
CA THR A 307 19.14 -6.30 -2.17
C THR A 307 19.09 -5.19 -3.21
N TYR A 308 18.34 -4.10 -2.96
CA TYR A 308 18.28 -2.94 -3.85
C TYR A 308 19.56 -2.11 -3.69
N PRO A 309 20.32 -1.86 -4.77
CA PRO A 309 21.58 -1.11 -4.69
C PRO A 309 21.44 0.24 -3.97
N ALA A 310 20.40 1.02 -4.27
CA ALA A 310 20.20 2.32 -3.64
C ALA A 310 19.95 2.23 -2.13
N ILE A 311 19.25 1.19 -1.67
CA ILE A 311 18.95 0.94 -0.26
C ILE A 311 20.21 0.48 0.48
N ALA A 312 20.91 -0.52 -0.08
CA ALA A 312 22.13 -1.07 0.49
C ALA A 312 23.20 0.03 0.69
N ASP A 313 23.38 0.89 -0.31
CA ASP A 313 24.29 2.02 -0.24
C ASP A 313 23.90 2.99 0.88
N ALA A 314 22.62 3.38 0.96
CA ALA A 314 22.15 4.34 1.97
C ALA A 314 22.19 3.80 3.41
N GLU A 315 21.85 2.52 3.63
CA GLU A 315 21.96 1.87 4.93
C GLU A 315 23.43 1.85 5.39
N SER A 316 24.36 1.49 4.49
CA SER A 316 25.80 1.45 4.79
C SER A 316 26.39 2.82 5.17
N MET A 317 25.78 3.90 4.68
CA MET A 317 26.14 5.28 4.98
C MET A 317 25.39 5.85 6.21
N PHE A 318 24.57 5.05 6.90
CA PHE A 318 23.70 5.47 8.01
C PHE A 318 22.73 6.61 7.63
N GLN A 319 22.32 6.65 6.36
CA GLN A 319 21.35 7.63 5.83
C GLN A 319 19.91 7.11 5.84
N LEU A 320 19.75 5.80 6.05
CA LEU A 320 18.48 5.10 6.04
C LEU A 320 18.39 4.13 7.22
N THR A 321 17.25 4.13 7.91
CA THR A 321 16.84 3.08 8.86
C THR A 321 15.68 2.27 8.27
N ILE A 322 15.67 0.96 8.51
CA ILE A 322 14.56 0.06 8.13
C ILE A 322 14.09 -0.74 9.36
N ASP A 323 12.88 -0.46 9.80
CA ASP A 323 12.25 -1.08 10.97
C ASP A 323 11.03 -1.92 10.63
N GLU A 324 10.75 -2.90 11.48
CA GLU A 324 9.58 -3.77 11.39
C GLU A 324 8.61 -3.48 12.52
N LEU A 325 7.35 -3.23 12.18
CA LEU A 325 6.28 -2.96 13.12
C LEU A 325 5.08 -3.89 12.89
N LEU A 326 4.28 -4.04 13.92
CA LEU A 326 2.99 -4.71 13.86
C LEU A 326 1.87 -3.67 13.89
N MET A 327 0.80 -3.95 13.17
CA MET A 327 -0.42 -3.14 13.18
C MET A 327 -1.63 -4.04 13.42
N ASP A 328 -2.45 -3.69 14.40
CA ASP A 328 -3.75 -4.32 14.57
C ASP A 328 -4.71 -3.85 13.45
N THR A 329 -5.34 -4.80 12.75
CA THR A 329 -6.09 -4.51 11.53
C THR A 329 -7.33 -3.65 11.76
N VAL A 330 -7.95 -3.76 12.94
CA VAL A 330 -9.21 -3.05 13.25
C VAL A 330 -8.91 -1.68 13.83
N THR A 331 -8.01 -1.63 14.82
CA THR A 331 -7.70 -0.39 15.53
C THR A 331 -6.67 0.46 14.81
N ASN A 332 -5.86 -0.14 13.91
CA ASN A 332 -4.67 0.45 13.30
C ASN A 332 -3.65 0.94 14.35
N THR A 333 -3.68 0.37 15.56
CA THR A 333 -2.67 0.62 16.60
C THR A 333 -1.37 -0.05 16.21
N LEU A 334 -0.27 0.67 16.34
CA LEU A 334 1.07 0.15 16.10
C LEU A 334 1.66 -0.45 17.38
N SER A 335 2.38 -1.55 17.22
CA SER A 335 3.25 -2.10 18.25
C SER A 335 4.59 -2.53 17.65
N GLN A 336 5.61 -2.64 18.50
CA GLN A 336 6.87 -3.20 18.07
C GLN A 336 6.68 -4.67 17.70
N SER A 337 7.34 -5.11 16.64
CA SER A 337 7.51 -6.54 16.42
C SER A 337 8.36 -7.07 17.57
N ASP A 338 7.86 -8.05 18.34
CA ASP A 338 8.62 -8.71 19.41
C ASP A 338 9.85 -9.42 18.81
N ILE A 339 10.90 -8.65 18.51
CA ILE A 339 12.18 -9.10 17.93
C ILE A 339 13.30 -8.24 18.52
N PHE A 340 13.44 -8.29 19.84
CA PHE A 340 14.74 -8.21 20.49
C PHE A 340 14.76 -9.26 21.62
N GLU A 341 14.90 -10.53 21.22
CA GLU A 341 15.57 -11.55 22.04
C GLU A 341 16.75 -12.14 21.27
#